data_AF-A0A9E2QZ32-F1
#
_entry.id   AF-A0A9E2QZ32-F1
#
_cell.length_a   1.000
_cell.length_b   1.000
_cell.length_c   1.000
_cell.angle_alpha   90.00
_cell.angle_beta   90.00
_cell.angle_gamma   90.00
#
_symmetry.space_group_name_H-M   'P 1'
#
loop_
_entity.id
_entity.type
_entity.pdbx_description
1 polymer ?
#
loop_
_entity_poly.entity_id
_entity_poly.type
_entity_poly.pdbx_seq_one_letter_code
_entity_poly.pdbx_strand_id
1 'polypeptide(L)'
;MKCIELPRQVHRVRRAVIFTCLMAGAVEGFSQGELGQLAMENYIVPPGSPAGAVYDVDGKTPLAGSGFLAELYAAAPGNSLEPMLSSITPFSTAIPGYFFGGIVSVPGTAPAGIAVVQVVAWRASDGATFAEANHSGAHVGASSVFQVGPLAGDHLGSAPPALYDLESFSLYVVPEPAVLTLDLLAAFGIAFNCWLNRRV
;
A
#
# COMPACT_ATOMS: atom_id res chain seq x y z
N MET A 1 53.10 0.95 67.31
CA MET A 1 51.75 1.39 66.94
C MET A 1 51.83 2.41 65.83
N LYS A 2 51.46 2.04 64.61
CA LYS A 2 51.09 2.96 63.53
C LYS A 2 50.17 2.20 62.59
N CYS A 3 48.87 2.45 62.73
CA CYS A 3 47.84 2.04 61.79
C CYS A 3 48.16 2.66 60.43
N ILE A 4 48.30 1.82 59.41
CA ILE A 4 48.36 2.27 58.02
C ILE A 4 46.91 2.46 57.57
N GLU A 5 46.48 3.71 57.50
CA GLU A 5 45.22 4.10 56.88
C GLU A 5 45.30 3.85 55.36
N LEU A 6 44.43 2.99 54.86
CA LEU A 6 44.22 2.83 53.42
C LEU A 6 43.44 4.03 52.87
N PRO A 7 43.88 4.64 51.76
CA PRO A 7 43.29 5.88 51.25
C PRO A 7 41.84 5.69 50.77
N ARG A 8 40.98 6.59 51.26
CA ARG A 8 39.51 6.70 51.06
C ARG A 8 39.03 6.94 49.61
N GLN A 9 39.90 6.73 48.61
CA GLN A 9 39.65 7.04 47.19
C GLN A 9 39.22 5.83 46.35
N VAL A 10 39.47 4.60 46.80
CA VAL A 10 39.18 3.37 46.03
C VAL A 10 37.67 3.04 45.96
N HIS A 11 36.86 3.61 46.87
CA HIS A 11 35.42 3.32 46.92
C HIS A 11 34.56 4.12 45.94
N ARG A 12 35.01 5.29 45.46
CA ARG A 12 34.21 6.11 44.54
C ARG A 12 34.25 5.60 43.10
N VAL A 13 35.37 5.04 42.66
CA VAL A 13 35.52 4.51 41.29
C VAL A 13 34.76 3.19 41.10
N ARG A 14 34.73 2.32 42.10
CA ARG A 14 33.96 1.06 42.04
C ARG A 14 32.44 1.29 41.94
N ARG A 15 31.91 2.35 42.55
CA ARG A 15 30.47 2.67 42.46
C ARG A 15 30.08 3.32 41.13
N ALA A 16 31.00 4.08 40.52
CA ALA A 16 30.77 4.70 39.22
C ALA A 16 30.79 3.68 38.06
N VAL A 17 31.67 2.67 38.11
CA VAL A 17 31.78 1.66 37.05
C VAL A 17 30.64 0.64 37.07
N ILE A 18 30.05 0.37 38.25
CA ILE A 18 28.97 -0.62 38.37
C ILE A 18 27.61 -0.07 37.88
N PHE A 19 27.41 1.25 37.86
CA PHE A 19 26.14 1.85 37.43
C PHE A 19 26.01 2.05 35.91
N THR A 20 27.11 1.99 35.15
CA THR A 20 27.08 2.23 33.69
C THR A 20 26.78 0.96 32.88
N CYS A 21 26.93 -0.23 33.46
CA CYS A 21 26.61 -1.50 32.78
C CYS A 21 25.12 -1.93 32.86
N LEU A 22 24.26 -1.14 33.51
CA LEU A 22 22.83 -1.46 33.67
C LEU A 22 21.91 -0.73 32.67
N MET A 23 22.49 -0.04 31.70
CA MET A 23 21.79 0.48 30.51
C MET A 23 22.23 -0.25 29.23
N ALA A 24 22.74 -1.49 29.38
CA ALA A 24 22.96 -2.38 28.26
C ALA A 24 21.62 -2.64 27.59
N GLY A 25 21.48 -2.09 26.38
CA GLY A 25 20.23 -2.00 25.65
C GLY A 25 19.48 -3.32 25.59
N ALA A 26 18.26 -3.29 26.10
CA ALA A 26 17.16 -3.88 25.35
C ALA A 26 16.82 -2.89 24.22
N VAL A 27 17.75 -2.73 23.26
CA VAL A 27 17.29 -2.51 21.89
C VAL A 27 16.70 -3.87 21.58
N GLU A 28 15.38 -3.94 21.57
CA GLU A 28 14.66 -5.08 21.05
C GLU A 28 15.36 -5.43 19.75
N GLY A 29 16.03 -6.57 19.76
CA GLY A 29 16.37 -7.22 18.52
C GLY A 29 15.03 -7.43 17.85
N PHE A 30 14.67 -6.52 16.94
CA PHE A 30 14.07 -6.98 15.72
C PHE A 30 15.02 -8.08 15.27
N SER A 31 14.67 -9.34 15.55
CA SER A 31 14.73 -10.26 14.43
C SER A 31 14.01 -9.49 13.34
N GLN A 32 14.75 -8.96 12.36
CA GLN A 32 14.13 -8.55 11.12
C GLN A 32 13.49 -9.85 10.64
N GLY A 33 12.24 -10.09 11.04
CA GLY A 33 11.48 -11.19 10.50
C GLY A 33 11.57 -10.96 9.02
N GLU A 34 12.18 -11.90 8.30
CA GLU A 34 12.29 -11.83 6.86
C GLU A 34 10.87 -11.46 6.36
N LEU A 35 10.73 -10.33 5.68
CA LEU A 35 9.43 -9.91 5.17
C LEU A 35 9.21 -10.67 3.87
N GLY A 36 8.03 -11.25 3.72
CA GLY A 36 7.62 -11.86 2.47
C GLY A 36 7.64 -10.82 1.35
N GLN A 37 8.27 -11.16 0.24
CA GLN A 37 8.42 -10.30 -0.93
C GLN A 37 7.65 -10.85 -2.13
N LEU A 38 7.09 -9.95 -2.94
CA LEU A 38 6.49 -10.23 -4.24
C LEU A 38 6.97 -9.23 -5.28
N ALA A 39 6.77 -9.54 -6.56
CA ALA A 39 7.02 -8.61 -7.65
C ALA A 39 5.71 -7.89 -8.04
N MET A 40 5.73 -6.56 -8.03
CA MET A 40 4.66 -5.70 -8.51
C MET A 40 4.67 -5.68 -10.04
N GLU A 41 4.31 -6.79 -10.65
CA GLU A 41 4.24 -6.93 -12.11
C GLU A 41 3.15 -7.91 -12.51
N ASN A 42 2.42 -7.58 -13.58
CA ASN A 42 1.36 -8.42 -14.15
C ASN A 42 1.81 -9.11 -15.45
N TYR A 43 3.13 -9.16 -15.72
CA TYR A 43 3.71 -9.81 -16.88
C TYR A 43 4.89 -10.71 -16.48
N ILE A 44 4.75 -12.02 -16.66
CA ILE A 44 5.79 -12.99 -16.31
C ILE A 44 6.79 -13.15 -17.47
N VAL A 45 8.08 -13.04 -17.16
CA VAL A 45 9.18 -13.29 -18.10
C VAL A 45 9.96 -14.53 -17.61
N PRO A 46 10.26 -15.57 -18.42
CA PRO A 46 9.45 -16.49 -19.23
C PRO A 46 9.12 -17.85 -18.53
N PRO A 47 8.17 -18.66 -19.06
CA PRO A 47 7.48 -18.47 -20.33
C PRO A 47 6.12 -17.80 -20.15
N GLY A 48 6.15 -16.46 -20.07
CA GLY A 48 5.18 -15.60 -20.76
C GLY A 48 3.72 -15.92 -20.51
N SER A 49 3.31 -16.18 -19.26
CA SER A 49 1.90 -16.13 -18.88
C SER A 49 1.61 -14.72 -18.39
N PRO A 50 1.15 -13.79 -19.27
CA PRO A 50 0.66 -12.51 -18.81
C PRO A 50 -0.52 -12.74 -17.88
N ALA A 51 -0.53 -12.03 -16.76
CA ALA A 51 -1.75 -11.87 -15.99
C ALA A 51 -2.65 -10.84 -16.68
N GLY A 52 -3.78 -10.51 -16.07
CA GLY A 52 -4.77 -9.60 -16.62
C GLY A 52 -4.20 -8.22 -16.97
N ALA A 53 -4.51 -7.75 -18.18
CA ALA A 53 -4.19 -6.41 -18.62
C ALA A 53 -5.19 -5.39 -18.05
N VAL A 54 -4.74 -4.15 -17.87
CA VAL A 54 -5.58 -3.05 -17.39
C VAL A 54 -5.95 -2.13 -18.54
N TYR A 55 -7.23 -1.77 -18.63
CA TYR A 55 -7.80 -0.95 -19.69
C TYR A 55 -8.33 0.39 -19.19
N ASP A 56 -8.45 1.36 -20.09
CA ASP A 56 -9.08 2.65 -19.85
C ASP A 56 -10.62 2.50 -19.69
N VAL A 57 -11.31 3.61 -19.49
CA VAL A 57 -12.77 3.68 -19.25
C VAL A 57 -13.63 3.12 -20.37
N ASP A 58 -13.06 2.95 -21.56
CA ASP A 58 -13.74 2.31 -22.70
C ASP A 58 -13.73 0.78 -22.63
N GLY A 59 -12.99 0.19 -21.68
CA GLY A 59 -12.81 -1.25 -21.50
C GLY A 59 -12.08 -1.94 -22.65
N LYS A 60 -11.39 -1.18 -23.53
CA LYS A 60 -10.75 -1.70 -24.75
C LYS A 60 -9.34 -1.16 -24.96
N THR A 61 -9.08 0.08 -24.60
CA THR A 61 -7.78 0.72 -24.77
C THR A 61 -6.88 0.35 -23.60
N PRO A 62 -5.81 -0.44 -23.80
CA PRO A 62 -4.90 -0.80 -22.71
C PRO A 62 -4.13 0.42 -22.22
N LEU A 63 -3.96 0.55 -20.90
CA LEU A 63 -3.27 1.69 -20.29
C LEU A 63 -1.78 1.69 -20.63
N ALA A 64 -1.22 2.85 -20.98
CA ALA A 64 0.19 2.94 -21.35
C ALA A 64 0.84 4.24 -20.85
N GLY A 65 2.11 4.13 -20.45
CA GLY A 65 2.95 5.25 -20.07
C GLY A 65 2.62 5.87 -18.71
N SER A 66 3.29 6.99 -18.43
CA SER A 66 3.24 7.69 -17.14
C SER A 66 1.95 8.50 -16.89
N GLY A 67 1.02 8.52 -17.84
CA GLY A 67 -0.30 9.12 -17.64
C GLY A 67 -1.20 8.31 -16.70
N PHE A 68 -0.83 7.06 -16.43
CA PHE A 68 -1.55 6.15 -15.56
C PHE A 68 -0.59 5.51 -14.56
N LEU A 69 -1.07 5.29 -13.35
CA LEU A 69 -0.32 4.69 -12.25
C LEU A 69 -1.05 3.45 -11.74
N ALA A 70 -0.28 2.48 -11.26
CA ALA A 70 -0.77 1.31 -10.54
C ALA A 70 -0.14 1.27 -9.15
N GLU A 71 -0.92 0.83 -8.16
CA GLU A 71 -0.50 0.65 -6.76
C GLU A 71 -1.01 -0.69 -6.25
N LEU A 72 -0.21 -1.31 -5.39
CA LEU A 72 -0.55 -2.54 -4.71
C LEU A 72 -1.12 -2.24 -3.32
N TYR A 73 -2.27 -2.84 -3.03
CA TYR A 73 -2.77 -3.01 -1.68
C TYR A 73 -2.47 -4.44 -1.25
N ALA A 74 -1.87 -4.61 -0.08
CA ALA A 74 -1.46 -5.94 0.39
C ALA A 74 -1.65 -6.09 1.90
N ALA A 75 -1.90 -7.33 2.33
CA ALA A 75 -1.97 -7.69 3.72
C ALA A 75 -1.68 -9.17 3.94
N ALA A 76 -1.33 -9.53 5.18
CA ALA A 76 -1.38 -10.91 5.61
C ALA A 76 -2.84 -11.43 5.62
N PRO A 77 -3.07 -12.74 5.42
CA PRO A 77 -4.41 -13.31 5.43
C PRO A 77 -5.14 -13.03 6.75
N GLY A 78 -6.36 -12.48 6.64
CA GLY A 78 -7.17 -12.10 7.81
C GLY A 78 -6.97 -10.66 8.30
N ASN A 79 -6.02 -9.92 7.74
CA ASN A 79 -5.82 -8.50 8.02
C ASN A 79 -6.50 -7.62 6.95
N SER A 80 -6.68 -6.34 7.27
CA SER A 80 -7.15 -5.32 6.31
C SER A 80 -6.08 -4.99 5.29
N LEU A 81 -6.49 -4.78 4.03
CA LEU A 81 -5.61 -4.34 2.94
C LEU A 81 -5.10 -2.92 3.19
N GLU A 82 -3.78 -2.76 3.13
CA GLU A 82 -3.12 -1.47 3.29
C GLU A 82 -2.38 -1.08 2.00
N PRO A 83 -2.29 0.22 1.66
CA PRO A 83 -1.56 0.69 0.49
C PRO A 83 -0.06 0.48 0.65
N MET A 84 0.57 -0.14 -0.35
CA MET A 84 2.02 -0.26 -0.45
C MET A 84 2.55 0.92 -1.26
N LEU A 85 2.70 2.10 -0.65
CA LEU A 85 3.06 3.34 -1.36
C LEU A 85 4.37 3.24 -2.17
N SER A 86 5.30 2.35 -1.79
CA SER A 86 6.53 2.10 -2.54
C SER A 86 6.32 1.31 -3.85
N SER A 87 5.12 0.79 -4.08
CA SER A 87 4.74 0.00 -5.27
C SER A 87 4.16 0.85 -6.40
N ILE A 88 3.95 2.15 -6.17
CA ILE A 88 3.37 3.05 -7.16
C ILE A 88 4.27 3.10 -8.38
N THR A 89 3.76 2.64 -9.52
CA THR A 89 4.53 2.52 -10.77
C THR A 89 3.70 2.93 -11.99
N PRO A 90 4.31 3.56 -13.01
CA PRO A 90 3.63 3.84 -14.26
C PRO A 90 3.43 2.57 -15.11
N PHE A 91 2.49 2.63 -16.05
CA PHE A 91 2.30 1.57 -17.03
C PHE A 91 3.41 1.57 -18.10
N SER A 92 3.71 0.38 -18.61
CA SER A 92 4.69 0.18 -19.68
C SER A 92 4.24 0.84 -20.97
N THR A 93 5.16 1.55 -21.64
CA THR A 93 4.95 2.04 -23.01
C THR A 93 5.24 0.97 -24.05
N ALA A 94 6.01 -0.06 -23.70
CA ALA A 94 6.40 -1.14 -24.62
C ALA A 94 5.32 -2.23 -24.70
N ILE A 95 4.63 -2.49 -23.60
CA ILE A 95 3.55 -3.49 -23.50
C ILE A 95 2.35 -2.83 -22.79
N PRO A 96 1.47 -2.14 -23.54
CA PRO A 96 0.29 -1.50 -22.96
C PRO A 96 -0.57 -2.49 -22.15
N GLY A 97 -1.12 -2.02 -21.03
CA GLY A 97 -1.93 -2.78 -20.10
C GLY A 97 -1.13 -3.47 -19.00
N TYR A 98 0.21 -3.39 -19.06
CA TYR A 98 1.12 -4.02 -18.12
C TYR A 98 2.02 -3.02 -17.40
N PHE A 99 2.45 -3.38 -16.19
CA PHE A 99 3.32 -2.56 -15.35
C PHE A 99 4.45 -3.40 -14.73
N PHE A 100 5.54 -2.71 -14.38
CA PHE A 100 6.74 -3.30 -13.78
C PHE A 100 7.19 -2.40 -12.62
N GLY A 101 6.73 -2.69 -11.43
CA GLY A 101 6.93 -1.91 -10.20
C GLY A 101 8.05 -2.42 -9.29
N GLY A 102 8.76 -3.47 -9.69
CA GLY A 102 9.85 -4.05 -8.89
C GLY A 102 9.35 -4.86 -7.69
N ILE A 103 10.20 -5.02 -6.69
CA ILE A 103 9.94 -5.91 -5.54
C ILE A 103 9.29 -5.12 -4.40
N VAL A 104 8.22 -5.67 -3.83
CA VAL A 104 7.48 -5.09 -2.71
C VAL A 104 7.49 -6.08 -1.54
N SER A 105 7.82 -5.58 -0.35
CA SER A 105 7.71 -6.35 0.90
C SER A 105 6.32 -6.20 1.51
N VAL A 106 5.72 -7.29 1.96
CA VAL A 106 4.40 -7.31 2.59
C VAL A 106 4.56 -7.39 4.11
N PRO A 107 4.23 -6.31 4.86
CA PRO A 107 4.31 -6.33 6.32
C PRO A 107 3.42 -7.42 6.93
N GLY A 108 3.94 -8.13 7.92
CA GLY A 108 3.19 -9.16 8.66
C GLY A 108 3.05 -10.50 7.95
N THR A 109 3.62 -10.67 6.76
CA THR A 109 3.70 -11.97 6.06
C THR A 109 5.16 -12.42 6.02
N ALA A 110 5.43 -13.65 6.43
CA ALA A 110 6.76 -14.25 6.33
C ALA A 110 7.05 -14.76 4.90
N PRO A 111 8.32 -15.06 4.55
CA PRO A 111 8.64 -15.74 3.30
C PRO A 111 8.00 -17.12 3.27
N ALA A 112 7.77 -17.65 2.07
CA ALA A 112 6.95 -18.82 1.80
C ALA A 112 5.47 -18.73 2.25
N GLY A 113 5.08 -17.63 2.89
CA GLY A 113 3.70 -17.33 3.22
C GLY A 113 2.86 -16.94 2.00
N ILE A 114 1.58 -16.69 2.24
CA ILE A 114 0.63 -16.20 1.24
C ILE A 114 0.19 -14.80 1.67
N ALA A 115 0.17 -13.84 0.75
CA ALA A 115 -0.44 -12.53 0.96
C ALA A 115 -1.80 -12.44 0.26
N VAL A 116 -2.68 -11.61 0.79
CA VAL A 116 -3.90 -11.16 0.11
C VAL A 116 -3.60 -9.80 -0.49
N VAL A 117 -3.92 -9.62 -1.77
CA VAL A 117 -3.57 -8.42 -2.52
C VAL A 117 -4.72 -7.92 -3.40
N GLN A 118 -4.65 -6.64 -3.75
CA GLN A 118 -5.49 -5.97 -4.72
C GLN A 118 -4.65 -4.96 -5.49
N VAL A 119 -4.80 -4.90 -6.81
CA VAL A 119 -4.18 -3.86 -7.62
C VAL A 119 -5.19 -2.77 -7.87
N VAL A 120 -4.78 -1.54 -7.65
CA VAL A 120 -5.56 -0.37 -8.03
C VAL A 120 -4.81 0.42 -9.09
N ALA A 121 -5.56 1.07 -9.99
CA ALA A 121 -5.00 1.88 -11.05
C ALA A 121 -5.79 3.19 -11.17
N TRP A 122 -5.12 4.26 -11.59
CA TRP A 122 -5.76 5.56 -11.80
C TRP A 122 -4.99 6.40 -12.81
N ARG A 123 -5.60 7.52 -13.23
CA ARG A 123 -4.89 8.53 -14.02
C ARG A 123 -4.00 9.40 -13.13
N ALA A 124 -2.73 9.54 -13.50
CA ALA A 124 -1.73 10.29 -12.73
C ALA A 124 -2.10 11.77 -12.47
N SER A 125 -2.95 12.38 -13.31
CA SER A 125 -3.45 13.74 -13.11
C SER A 125 -4.42 13.89 -11.95
N ASP A 126 -5.03 12.78 -11.51
CA ASP A 126 -6.12 12.80 -10.55
C ASP A 126 -5.59 12.70 -9.11
N GLY A 127 -4.33 12.30 -8.89
CA GLY A 127 -3.70 12.26 -7.58
C GLY A 127 -2.32 11.57 -7.59
N ALA A 128 -1.49 11.83 -6.57
CA ALA A 128 -0.19 11.18 -6.45
C ALA A 128 -0.30 9.77 -5.84
N THR A 129 -1.37 9.51 -5.09
CA THR A 129 -1.73 8.20 -4.51
C THR A 129 -3.15 7.83 -4.93
N PHE A 130 -3.50 6.53 -4.86
CA PHE A 130 -4.86 6.12 -5.16
C PHE A 130 -5.89 6.77 -4.23
N ALA A 131 -5.55 6.95 -2.95
CA ALA A 131 -6.43 7.59 -1.96
C ALA A 131 -6.75 9.05 -2.32
N GLU A 132 -5.80 9.79 -2.87
CA GLU A 132 -6.02 11.16 -3.37
C GLU A 132 -6.80 11.16 -4.69
N ALA A 133 -6.50 10.20 -5.57
CA ALA A 133 -7.17 10.07 -6.86
C ALA A 133 -8.61 9.56 -6.74
N ASN A 134 -9.01 8.94 -5.64
CA ASN A 134 -10.35 8.42 -5.45
C ASN A 134 -11.35 9.51 -5.01
N HIS A 135 -11.60 10.46 -5.91
CA HIS A 135 -12.59 11.52 -5.73
C HIS A 135 -13.54 11.61 -6.93
N SER A 136 -14.63 12.36 -6.74
CA SER A 136 -15.64 12.64 -7.76
C SER A 136 -15.04 13.07 -9.10
N GLY A 137 -15.38 12.39 -10.19
CA GLY A 137 -14.90 12.71 -11.54
C GLY A 137 -13.53 12.11 -11.90
N ALA A 138 -12.85 11.47 -10.95
CA ALA A 138 -11.58 10.82 -11.20
C ALA A 138 -11.74 9.49 -11.94
N HIS A 139 -10.65 9.08 -12.60
CA HIS A 139 -10.58 7.84 -13.38
C HIS A 139 -9.77 6.82 -12.61
N VAL A 140 -10.48 5.88 -12.01
CA VAL A 140 -9.92 4.89 -11.07
C VAL A 140 -10.41 3.50 -11.42
N GLY A 141 -9.66 2.47 -11.04
CA GLY A 141 -10.04 1.07 -11.21
C GLY A 141 -9.39 0.23 -10.13
N ALA A 142 -10.03 -0.87 -9.77
CA ALA A 142 -9.50 -1.82 -8.80
C ALA A 142 -9.78 -3.24 -9.27
N SER A 143 -8.81 -4.13 -9.09
CA SER A 143 -8.97 -5.56 -9.35
C SER A 143 -9.87 -6.21 -8.30
N SER A 144 -10.29 -7.45 -8.58
CA SER A 144 -10.73 -8.37 -7.53
C SER A 144 -9.60 -8.58 -6.51
N VAL A 145 -9.94 -8.95 -5.29
CA VAL A 145 -8.97 -9.32 -4.25
C VAL A 145 -8.54 -10.77 -4.50
N PHE A 146 -7.25 -11.03 -4.54
CA PHE A 146 -6.70 -12.37 -4.81
C PHE A 146 -5.51 -12.69 -3.89
N GLN A 147 -5.04 -13.93 -3.94
CA GLN A 147 -3.94 -14.41 -3.12
C GLN A 147 -2.67 -14.57 -3.95
N VAL A 148 -1.53 -14.20 -3.38
CA VAL A 148 -0.21 -14.38 -4.01
C VAL A 148 0.71 -15.08 -3.04
N GLY A 149 1.33 -16.16 -3.51
CA GLY A 149 2.33 -16.90 -2.76
C GLY A 149 2.78 -18.14 -3.52
N PRO A 150 3.81 -18.84 -3.05
CA PRO A 150 4.62 -18.51 -1.88
C PRO A 150 5.45 -17.24 -2.08
N LEU A 151 5.46 -16.35 -1.08
CA LEU A 151 6.28 -15.13 -1.12
C LEU A 151 7.78 -15.46 -1.05
N ALA A 152 8.61 -14.63 -1.66
CA ALA A 152 10.07 -14.71 -1.54
C ALA A 152 10.56 -13.93 -0.31
N GLY A 153 11.87 -13.68 -0.24
CA GLY A 153 12.53 -13.02 0.88
C GLY A 153 13.17 -14.00 1.86
N ASP A 154 13.18 -15.29 1.53
CA ASP A 154 13.97 -16.28 2.25
C ASP A 154 15.46 -16.14 1.90
N HIS A 155 16.32 -16.53 2.83
CA HIS A 155 17.77 -16.65 2.62
C HIS A 155 18.15 -17.70 1.55
N LEU A 156 17.17 -18.41 0.98
CA LEU A 156 17.37 -19.41 -0.08
C LEU A 156 17.38 -18.80 -1.49
N GLY A 157 17.08 -17.50 -1.62
CA GLY A 157 17.17 -16.79 -2.90
C GLY A 157 16.03 -17.14 -3.87
N SER A 158 14.86 -17.46 -3.35
CA SER A 158 13.65 -17.63 -4.18
C SER A 158 13.33 -16.32 -4.93
N ALA A 159 12.92 -16.44 -6.19
CA ALA A 159 12.48 -15.30 -6.97
C ALA A 159 11.10 -14.83 -6.47
N PRO A 160 10.89 -13.52 -6.25
CA PRO A 160 9.58 -12.99 -5.85
C PRO A 160 8.49 -13.36 -6.87
N PRO A 161 7.32 -13.86 -6.42
CA PRO A 161 6.22 -14.18 -7.32
C PRO A 161 5.63 -12.91 -7.93
N ALA A 162 5.35 -12.95 -9.23
CA ALA A 162 4.56 -11.94 -9.93
C ALA A 162 3.05 -12.07 -9.61
N LEU A 163 2.25 -11.12 -10.07
CA LEU A 163 0.79 -11.09 -9.85
C LEU A 163 0.05 -11.97 -10.86
N TYR A 164 0.38 -13.26 -10.91
CA TYR A 164 -0.05 -14.20 -11.96
C TYR A 164 -1.58 -14.44 -12.02
N ASP A 165 -2.29 -14.28 -10.90
CA ASP A 165 -3.75 -14.44 -10.81
C ASP A 165 -4.51 -13.11 -10.93
N LEU A 166 -3.85 -12.03 -11.36
CA LEU A 166 -4.54 -10.77 -11.61
C LEU A 166 -5.55 -10.94 -12.76
N GLU A 167 -6.83 -10.68 -12.50
CA GLU A 167 -7.85 -10.62 -13.55
C GLU A 167 -7.78 -9.26 -14.27
N SER A 168 -8.14 -9.25 -15.56
CA SER A 168 -8.19 -8.00 -16.32
C SER A 168 -9.30 -7.11 -15.78
N PHE A 169 -9.03 -5.81 -15.64
CA PHE A 169 -10.02 -4.83 -15.21
C PHE A 169 -9.86 -3.52 -15.98
N SER A 170 -10.82 -2.61 -15.81
CA SER A 170 -10.85 -1.32 -16.51
C SER A 170 -11.03 -0.19 -15.52
N LEU A 171 -10.56 1.00 -15.90
CA LEU A 171 -10.90 2.21 -15.18
C LEU A 171 -12.40 2.50 -15.33
N TYR A 172 -12.94 3.23 -14.36
CA TYR A 172 -14.26 3.82 -14.41
C TYR A 172 -14.17 5.24 -13.88
N VAL A 173 -15.15 6.07 -14.27
CA VAL A 173 -15.26 7.43 -13.75
C VAL A 173 -16.07 7.37 -12.46
N VAL A 174 -15.50 7.88 -11.37
CA VAL A 174 -16.22 8.01 -10.10
C VAL A 174 -17.36 9.00 -10.30
N PRO A 175 -18.63 8.57 -10.15
CA PRO A 175 -19.76 9.48 -10.31
C PRO A 175 -19.69 10.62 -9.30
N GLU A 176 -20.05 11.83 -9.71
CA GLU A 176 -20.17 12.92 -8.76
C GLU A 176 -21.27 12.58 -7.75
N PRO A 177 -21.04 12.76 -6.43
CA PRO A 177 -22.12 12.62 -5.46
C PRO A 177 -23.24 13.56 -5.88
N ALA A 178 -24.48 13.16 -5.66
CA ALA A 178 -25.67 13.84 -6.17
C ALA A 178 -25.95 15.20 -5.49
N VAL A 179 -24.92 16.01 -5.25
CA VAL A 179 -24.94 17.36 -4.67
C VAL A 179 -25.97 18.22 -5.40
N LEU A 180 -26.06 18.13 -6.72
CA LEU A 180 -27.09 18.84 -7.50
C LEU A 180 -28.52 18.41 -7.10
N THR A 181 -28.75 17.13 -6.81
CA THR A 181 -30.08 16.67 -6.35
C THR A 181 -30.36 17.10 -4.92
N LEU A 182 -29.34 17.16 -4.06
CA LEU A 182 -29.45 17.67 -2.69
C LEU A 182 -29.71 19.18 -2.68
N ASP A 183 -29.04 19.95 -3.53
CA ASP A 183 -29.26 21.38 -3.68
C ASP A 183 -30.65 21.68 -4.24
N LEU A 184 -31.10 20.93 -5.24
CA LEU A 184 -32.46 21.06 -5.78
C LEU A 184 -33.52 20.66 -4.76
N LEU A 185 -33.29 19.59 -4.00
CA LEU A 185 -34.20 19.16 -2.93
C LEU A 185 -34.26 20.18 -1.79
N ALA A 186 -33.12 20.76 -1.41
CA ALA A 186 -33.04 21.83 -0.42
C ALA A 186 -33.77 23.10 -0.90
N ALA A 187 -33.52 23.52 -2.15
CA ALA A 187 -34.22 24.66 -2.74
C ALA A 187 -35.73 24.45 -2.80
N PHE A 188 -36.17 23.24 -3.16
CA PHE A 188 -37.59 22.87 -3.18
C PHE A 188 -38.21 22.91 -1.77
N GLY A 189 -37.52 22.35 -0.77
CA GLY A 189 -37.99 22.38 0.62
C GLY A 189 -38.15 23.80 1.16
N ILE A 190 -37.20 24.70 0.86
CA ILE A 190 -37.28 26.11 1.25
C ILE A 190 -38.44 26.81 0.54
N ALA A 191 -38.57 26.63 -0.78
CA ALA A 191 -39.66 27.23 -1.56
C ALA A 191 -41.04 26.75 -1.09
N PHE A 192 -41.18 25.47 -0.78
CA PHE A 192 -42.40 24.88 -0.26
C PHE A 192 -42.78 25.46 1.12
N ASN A 193 -41.81 25.59 2.02
CA ASN A 193 -42.03 26.21 3.33
C ASN A 193 -42.42 27.70 3.21
N CYS A 194 -41.76 28.45 2.34
CA CYS A 194 -42.12 29.85 2.05
C CYS A 194 -43.53 29.98 1.46
N TRP A 195 -43.97 29.03 0.64
CA TRP A 195 -45.33 29.00 0.09
C TRP A 195 -46.38 28.69 1.15
N LEU A 196 -46.11 27.74 2.05
CA LEU A 196 -47.00 27.43 3.17
C LEU A 196 -47.19 28.62 4.11
N ASN A 197 -46.09 29.30 4.48
CA ASN A 197 -46.12 30.42 5.43
C ASN A 197 -46.75 31.71 4.87
N ARG A 198 -47.02 31.80 3.57
CA ARG A 198 -47.72 32.94 2.94
C ARG A 198 -49.25 32.78 2.92
N ARG A 199 -49.78 31.61 3.30
CA ARG A 199 -51.22 31.31 3.25
C ARG A 199 -51.92 31.37 4.61
N VAL A 200 -51.18 31.62 5.69
CA VAL A 200 -51.69 31.89 7.05
C VAL A 200 -51.68 33.39 7.29
#